data_AF-A0A0L8IE92-F1
#
_entry.id   AF-A0A0L8IE92-F1
#
_cell.length_a   1.000
_cell.length_b   1.000
_cell.length_c   1.000
_cell.angle_alpha   90.00
_cell.angle_beta   90.00
_cell.angle_gamma   90.00
#
_symmetry.space_group_name_H-M   'P 1'
#
loop_
_entity.id
_entity.type
_entity.pdbx_description
1 polymer ?
#
loop_
_entity_poly.entity_id
_entity_poly.type
_entity_poly.pdbx_seq_one_letter_code
_entity_poly.pdbx_strand_id
1 'polypeptide(L)'
;MKKPKIKWPKANDAASYKKFDDEVVRMTTKFKGDDEQKLENLVNIIYREGEKRYGLEATGNGESSAKGGPSRREIRIAKIRKEKKHLRTRWRDAKGVEREDPKQLHEEIKKRHRDQLRKEEGRTEKKKREKNYCSFVNNLYQYAKRFFTESKSGRRARTQS
;
A
#
# COMPACT_ATOMS: atom_id res chain seq x y z
N MET A 1 -1.96 11.70 18.12
CA MET A 1 -0.91 11.59 17.08
C MET A 1 -0.03 10.39 17.42
N LYS A 2 0.42 9.58 16.43
CA LYS A 2 1.28 8.41 16.70
C LYS A 2 2.72 8.89 16.92
N LYS A 3 3.38 8.40 17.98
CA LYS A 3 4.81 8.67 18.21
C LYS A 3 5.65 8.07 17.05
N PRO A 4 6.68 8.77 16.54
CA PRO A 4 7.58 8.23 15.51
C PRO A 4 8.29 6.97 15.99
N LYS A 5 8.62 6.05 15.07
CA LYS A 5 9.26 4.78 15.41
C LYS A 5 10.74 4.99 15.75
N ILE A 6 11.24 4.24 16.72
CA ILE A 6 12.65 4.20 17.08
C ILE A 6 13.37 3.21 16.16
N LYS A 7 14.58 3.56 15.71
CA LYS A 7 15.40 2.71 14.86
C LYS A 7 16.13 1.65 15.68
N TRP A 8 15.40 0.66 16.19
CA TRP A 8 15.99 -0.39 17.03
C TRP A 8 17.16 -1.12 16.35
N PRO A 9 18.17 -1.55 17.11
CA PRO A 9 19.23 -2.39 16.58
C PRO A 9 18.66 -3.72 16.06
N LYS A 10 19.47 -4.48 15.31
CA LYS A 10 19.03 -5.79 14.83
C LYS A 10 18.76 -6.71 16.03
N ALA A 11 17.72 -7.55 15.93
CA ALA A 11 17.30 -8.44 17.02
C ALA A 11 18.41 -9.36 17.57
N ASN A 12 19.44 -9.65 16.76
CA ASN A 12 20.58 -10.47 17.15
C ASN A 12 21.70 -9.71 17.88
N ASP A 13 21.62 -8.39 18.01
CA ASP A 13 22.59 -7.57 18.72
C ASP A 13 22.29 -7.51 20.22
N ALA A 14 22.49 -8.64 20.89
CA ALA A 14 22.23 -8.79 22.32
C ALA A 14 23.05 -7.81 23.19
N ALA A 15 24.25 -7.42 22.74
CA ALA A 15 25.11 -6.50 23.47
C ALA A 15 24.53 -5.08 23.52
N SER A 16 23.98 -4.59 22.40
CA SER A 16 23.32 -3.28 22.35
C SER A 16 22.05 -3.25 23.19
N TYR A 17 21.24 -4.32 23.14
CA TYR A 17 20.04 -4.43 23.98
C TYR A 17 20.37 -4.49 25.46
N LYS A 18 21.39 -5.26 25.87
CA LYS A 18 21.79 -5.35 27.28
C LYS A 18 22.21 -3.99 27.84
N LYS A 19 23.07 -3.26 27.11
CA LYS A 19 23.48 -1.91 27.52
C LYS A 19 22.34 -0.90 27.55
N PHE A 20 21.27 -1.13 26.78
CA PHE A 20 20.08 -0.30 26.78
C PHE A 20 19.21 -0.62 28.00
N ASP A 21 19.01 -1.90 28.29
CA ASP A 21 18.24 -2.38 29.42
C ASP A 21 18.86 -1.93 30.76
N ASP A 22 20.19 -2.08 30.91
CA ASP A 22 20.94 -1.61 32.08
C ASP A 22 20.70 -0.10 32.34
N GLU A 23 20.63 0.70 31.28
CA GLU A 23 20.40 2.14 31.36
C GLU A 23 18.94 2.48 31.72
N VAL A 24 17.97 1.76 31.14
CA VAL A 24 16.55 1.90 31.47
C VAL A 24 16.30 1.53 32.94
N VAL A 25 16.90 0.44 33.43
CA VAL A 25 16.82 0.04 34.84
C VAL A 25 17.41 1.12 35.76
N ARG A 26 18.58 1.67 35.39
CA ARG A 26 19.21 2.77 36.13
C ARG A 26 18.35 4.03 36.19
N MET A 27 17.60 4.35 35.13
CA MET A 27 16.70 5.51 35.13
C MET A 27 15.41 5.25 35.89
N THR A 28 14.87 4.04 35.81
CA THR A 28 13.62 3.65 36.49
C THR A 28 13.81 3.59 38.00
N THR A 29 14.96 3.08 38.46
CA THR A 29 15.31 3.03 39.90
C THR A 29 15.50 4.41 40.54
N LYS A 30 15.84 5.45 39.75
CA LYS A 30 15.94 6.83 40.22
C LYS A 30 14.60 7.55 40.28
N PHE A 31 13.55 6.96 39.69
CA PHE A 31 12.23 7.56 39.65
C PHE A 31 11.52 7.39 41.00
N LYS A 32 11.15 8.50 41.64
CA LYS A 32 10.37 8.50 42.87
C LYS A 32 8.88 8.49 42.52
N GLY A 33 8.12 7.55 43.06
CA GLY A 33 6.68 7.40 42.82
C GLY A 33 6.17 6.03 43.23
N ASP A 34 4.85 5.88 43.17
CA ASP A 34 4.18 4.58 43.33
C ASP A 34 4.44 3.67 42.11
N ASP A 35 4.25 2.36 42.26
CA ASP A 35 4.62 1.38 41.25
C ASP A 35 3.80 1.52 39.96
N GLU A 36 2.53 1.94 40.05
CA GLU A 36 1.70 2.27 38.89
C GLU A 36 2.25 3.48 38.10
N GLN A 37 2.70 4.51 38.82
CA GLN A 37 3.30 5.70 38.21
C GLN A 37 4.64 5.38 37.56
N LYS A 38 5.43 4.46 38.14
CA LYS A 38 6.66 3.97 37.51
C LYS A 38 6.35 3.22 36.22
N LEU A 39 5.31 2.39 36.18
CA LEU A 39 4.92 1.64 34.99
C LEU A 39 4.47 2.56 33.85
N GLU A 40 3.65 3.57 34.15
CA GLU A 40 3.19 4.55 33.17
C GLU A 40 4.37 5.35 32.59
N ASN A 41 5.33 5.72 33.44
CA ASN A 41 6.52 6.45 33.03
C ASN A 41 7.57 5.58 32.35
N LEU A 42 7.63 4.28 32.63
CA LEU A 42 8.57 3.33 32.02
C LEU A 42 8.48 3.36 30.50
N VAL A 43 7.27 3.39 29.95
CA VAL A 43 7.04 3.48 28.50
C VAL A 43 7.65 4.75 27.93
N ASN A 44 7.52 5.88 28.64
CA ASN A 44 8.12 7.15 28.22
C ASN A 44 9.64 7.16 28.36
N ILE A 45 10.18 6.53 29.41
CA ILE A 45 11.64 6.39 29.64
C ILE A 45 12.28 5.55 28.54
N ILE A 46 11.72 4.36 28.26
CA ILE A 46 12.17 3.47 27.19
C ILE A 46 12.13 4.20 25.85
N TYR A 47 11.04 4.93 25.59
CA TYR A 47 10.89 5.66 24.33
C TYR A 47 11.95 6.77 24.18
N ARG A 48 12.11 7.61 25.21
CA ARG A 48 13.07 8.73 25.19
C ARG A 48 14.51 8.25 25.08
N GLU A 49 14.87 7.19 25.81
CA GLU A 49 16.22 6.64 25.74
C GLU A 49 16.47 5.94 24.40
N GLY A 50 15.47 5.24 23.88
CA GLY A 50 15.57 4.61 22.57
C GLY A 50 15.72 5.64 21.45
N GLU A 51 14.95 6.73 21.51
CA GLU A 51 15.09 7.87 20.60
C GLU A 51 16.48 8.53 20.72
N LYS A 52 16.95 8.78 21.93
CA LYS A 52 18.27 9.39 22.18
C LYS A 52 19.42 8.54 21.65
N ARG A 53 19.34 7.22 21.85
CA ARG A 53 20.45 6.30 21.57
C ARG A 53 20.47 5.78 20.14
N TYR A 54 19.31 5.48 19.59
CA TYR A 54 19.18 4.86 18.27
C TYR A 54 18.63 5.81 17.21
N GLY A 55 18.11 6.96 17.63
CA GLY A 55 17.42 7.89 16.76
C GLY A 55 16.02 7.42 16.39
N LEU A 56 15.28 8.30 15.75
CA LEU A 56 14.02 7.96 15.12
C LEU A 56 14.29 7.33 13.75
N GLU A 57 13.50 6.33 13.39
CA GLU A 57 13.32 5.99 11.98
C GLU A 57 12.86 7.27 11.29
N ALA A 58 13.49 7.61 10.15
CA ALA A 58 12.96 8.66 9.31
C ALA A 58 11.48 8.35 9.11
N THR A 59 10.63 9.23 9.62
CA THR A 59 9.22 9.22 9.27
C THR A 59 9.20 9.55 7.79
N GLY A 60 9.37 8.53 6.95
CA GLY A 60 8.79 8.55 5.64
C GLY A 60 7.34 8.90 5.91
N ASN A 61 6.98 10.15 5.63
CA ASN A 61 5.60 10.55 5.49
C ASN A 61 4.92 9.41 4.74
N GLY A 62 3.74 9.00 5.19
CA GLY A 62 3.02 7.79 4.76
C GLY A 62 2.65 7.72 3.28
N GLU A 63 3.45 8.26 2.37
CA GLU A 63 3.76 7.58 1.14
C GLU A 63 4.37 6.23 1.51
N SER A 64 3.48 5.24 1.61
CA SER A 64 3.82 3.92 1.09
C SER A 64 4.70 4.16 -0.12
N SER A 65 5.99 3.84 -0.03
CA SER A 65 6.83 3.77 -1.21
C SER A 65 6.07 2.85 -2.13
N ALA A 66 5.39 3.44 -3.11
CA ALA A 66 4.61 2.71 -4.08
C ALA A 66 5.66 1.81 -4.71
N LYS A 67 5.65 0.54 -4.30
CA LYS A 67 6.71 -0.41 -4.63
C LYS A 67 6.94 -0.26 -6.13
N GLY A 68 8.15 0.19 -6.46
CA GLY A 68 8.45 0.88 -7.69
C GLY A 68 7.98 0.13 -8.92
N GLY A 69 7.45 0.91 -9.86
CA GLY A 69 7.16 0.46 -11.21
C GLY A 69 5.90 -0.39 -11.38
N PRO A 70 5.51 -0.61 -12.64
CA PRO A 70 4.35 -1.44 -12.97
C PRO A 70 4.56 -2.87 -12.48
N SER A 71 3.50 -3.48 -11.95
CA SER A 71 3.48 -4.88 -11.55
C SER A 71 3.78 -5.79 -12.74
N ARG A 72 4.27 -7.02 -12.48
CA ARG A 72 4.48 -8.05 -13.51
C ARG A 72 3.24 -8.29 -14.39
N ARG A 73 2.03 -8.07 -13.84
CA ARG A 73 0.75 -8.17 -14.56
C ARG A 73 0.57 -7.02 -15.56
N GLU A 74 0.76 -5.79 -15.09
CA GLU A 74 0.69 -4.59 -15.93
C GLU A 74 1.76 -4.60 -17.02
N ILE A 75 2.98 -5.03 -16.70
CA ILE A 75 4.06 -5.22 -17.69
C ILE A 75 3.63 -6.21 -18.78
N ARG A 76 3.02 -7.35 -18.41
CA ARG A 76 2.53 -8.33 -19.40
C ARG A 76 1.44 -7.76 -20.30
N ILE A 77 0.48 -7.03 -19.75
CA ILE A 77 -0.57 -6.37 -20.53
C ILE A 77 0.04 -5.33 -21.47
N ALA A 78 0.99 -4.53 -21.00
CA ALA A 78 1.70 -3.55 -21.80
C ALA A 78 2.48 -4.21 -22.96
N LYS A 79 3.13 -5.36 -22.71
CA LYS A 79 3.81 -6.14 -23.75
C LYS A 79 2.82 -6.62 -24.83
N ILE A 80 1.69 -7.21 -24.43
CA ILE A 80 0.64 -7.67 -25.35
C ILE A 80 0.08 -6.49 -26.17
N ARG A 81 -0.08 -5.30 -25.58
CA ARG A 81 -0.51 -4.09 -26.31
C ARG A 81 0.50 -3.67 -27.38
N LYS A 82 1.80 -3.73 -27.07
CA LYS A 82 2.87 -3.45 -28.04
C LYS A 82 2.88 -4.47 -29.18
N GLU A 83 2.82 -5.76 -28.86
CA GLU A 83 2.75 -6.85 -29.86
C GLU A 83 1.52 -6.68 -30.78
N LYS A 84 0.35 -6.40 -30.20
CA LYS A 84 -0.88 -6.16 -30.97
C LYS A 84 -0.75 -4.97 -31.93
N LYS A 85 -0.14 -3.86 -31.47
CA LYS A 85 0.10 -2.66 -32.31
C LYS A 85 1.07 -3.00 -33.45
N HIS A 86 2.15 -3.72 -33.15
CA HIS A 86 3.16 -4.13 -34.11
C HIS A 86 2.58 -5.00 -35.22
N LEU A 87 1.80 -6.03 -34.87
CA LEU A 87 1.14 -6.90 -35.85
C LEU A 87 0.12 -6.15 -36.69
N ARG A 88 -0.62 -5.20 -36.10
CA ARG A 88 -1.56 -4.36 -36.86
C ARG A 88 -0.83 -3.50 -37.89
N THR A 89 0.34 -2.95 -37.53
CA THR A 89 1.18 -2.20 -38.47
C THR A 89 1.67 -3.11 -39.60
N ARG A 90 2.27 -4.27 -39.27
CA ARG A 90 2.72 -5.25 -40.28
C ARG A 90 1.60 -5.69 -41.22
N TRP A 91 0.41 -5.96 -40.69
CA TRP A 91 -0.76 -6.34 -41.49
C TRP A 91 -1.22 -5.23 -42.46
N ARG A 92 -1.03 -3.97 -42.08
CA ARG A 92 -1.36 -2.83 -42.94
C ARG A 92 -0.31 -2.63 -44.04
N ASP A 93 0.95 -2.91 -43.73
CA ASP A 93 2.08 -2.69 -44.64
C ASP A 93 2.29 -3.89 -45.59
N ALA A 94 1.87 -5.10 -45.20
CA ALA A 94 1.90 -6.31 -46.02
C ALA A 94 0.92 -6.24 -47.20
N LYS A 95 1.37 -6.71 -48.37
CA LYS A 95 0.59 -6.78 -49.61
C LYS A 95 0.36 -8.25 -50.01
N GLY A 96 -0.80 -8.55 -50.60
CA GLY A 96 -1.09 -9.89 -51.14
C GLY A 96 -1.28 -10.97 -50.08
N VAL A 97 -0.82 -12.19 -50.39
CA VAL A 97 -1.05 -13.43 -49.62
C VAL A 97 -0.38 -13.40 -48.23
N GLU A 98 0.75 -12.71 -48.08
CA GLU A 98 1.48 -12.54 -46.81
C GLU A 98 0.69 -11.76 -45.74
N ARG A 99 -0.48 -11.23 -46.09
CA ARG A 99 -1.36 -10.49 -45.19
C ARG A 99 -2.18 -11.41 -44.27
N GLU A 100 -2.32 -12.68 -44.60
CA GLU A 100 -3.12 -13.62 -43.81
C GLU A 100 -2.42 -14.02 -42.51
N ASP A 101 -1.10 -14.24 -42.51
CA ASP A 101 -0.36 -14.67 -41.32
C ASP A 101 -0.34 -13.60 -40.20
N PRO A 102 -0.04 -12.32 -40.48
CA PRO A 102 -0.11 -11.27 -39.46
C PRO A 102 -1.53 -11.07 -38.92
N LYS A 103 -2.56 -11.36 -39.72
CA LYS A 103 -3.97 -11.25 -39.32
C LYS A 103 -4.35 -12.36 -38.35
N GLN A 104 -3.99 -13.61 -38.63
CA GLN A 104 -4.25 -14.74 -37.72
C GLN A 104 -3.55 -14.52 -36.38
N LEU A 105 -2.26 -14.18 -36.39
CA LEU A 105 -1.50 -13.90 -35.18
C LEU A 105 -2.05 -12.69 -34.41
N HIS A 106 -2.56 -11.67 -35.11
CA HIS A 106 -3.21 -10.54 -34.45
C HIS A 106 -4.47 -10.96 -33.67
N GLU A 107 -5.33 -11.79 -34.26
CA GLU A 107 -6.55 -12.24 -33.59
C GLU A 107 -6.27 -13.12 -32.37
N GLU A 108 -5.23 -13.97 -32.42
CA GLU A 108 -4.75 -14.74 -31.26
C GLU A 108 -4.28 -13.83 -30.12
N ILE A 109 -3.40 -12.86 -30.42
CA ILE A 109 -2.90 -11.90 -29.42
C ILE A 109 -4.05 -11.06 -28.87
N LYS A 110 -5.02 -10.68 -29.70
CA LYS A 110 -6.22 -9.96 -29.28
C LYS A 110 -7.10 -10.79 -28.34
N LYS A 111 -7.27 -12.10 -28.60
CA LYS A 111 -7.96 -13.03 -27.69
C LYS A 111 -7.22 -13.10 -26.34
N ARG A 112 -5.92 -13.35 -26.37
CA ARG A 112 -5.06 -13.37 -25.18
C ARG A 112 -5.14 -12.07 -24.37
N HIS A 113 -5.16 -10.92 -25.04
CA HIS A 113 -5.30 -9.61 -24.39
C HIS A 113 -6.64 -9.49 -23.63
N ARG A 114 -7.76 -9.86 -24.27
CA ARG A 114 -9.08 -9.86 -23.63
C ARG A 114 -9.13 -10.77 -22.41
N ASP A 115 -8.57 -11.96 -22.52
CA ASP A 115 -8.55 -12.92 -21.40
C ASP A 115 -7.73 -12.41 -20.21
N GLN A 116 -6.63 -11.71 -20.46
CA GLN A 116 -5.85 -11.07 -19.40
C GLN A 116 -6.63 -9.92 -18.73
N LEU A 117 -7.32 -9.08 -19.52
CA LEU A 117 -8.14 -8.01 -18.95
C LEU A 117 -9.27 -8.53 -18.07
N ARG A 118 -10.01 -9.54 -18.54
CA ARG A 118 -11.07 -10.21 -17.73
C ARG A 118 -10.54 -10.74 -16.41
N LYS A 119 -9.33 -11.33 -16.41
CA LYS A 119 -8.67 -11.80 -15.18
C LYS A 119 -8.34 -10.65 -14.23
N GLU A 120 -7.89 -9.50 -14.73
CA GLU A 120 -7.62 -8.32 -13.89
C GLU A 120 -8.90 -7.68 -13.35
N GLU A 121 -9.95 -7.60 -14.16
CA GLU A 121 -11.27 -7.15 -13.73
C GLU A 121 -11.80 -8.02 -12.58
N GLY A 122 -11.78 -9.35 -12.75
CA GLY A 122 -12.20 -10.28 -11.71
C GLY A 122 -11.40 -10.15 -10.41
N ARG A 123 -10.09 -9.89 -10.48
CA ARG A 123 -9.27 -9.60 -9.30
C ARG A 123 -9.65 -8.29 -8.62
N THR A 124 -9.90 -7.26 -9.42
CA THR A 124 -10.31 -5.95 -8.94
C THR A 124 -11.66 -6.04 -8.24
N GLU A 125 -12.62 -6.76 -8.82
CA GLU A 125 -13.92 -7.03 -8.21
C GLU A 125 -13.81 -7.86 -6.93
N LYS A 126 -13.00 -8.92 -6.92
CA LYS A 126 -12.77 -9.71 -5.71
C LYS A 126 -12.21 -8.83 -4.58
N LYS A 127 -11.21 -7.99 -4.89
CA LYS A 127 -10.64 -7.05 -3.91
C LYS A 127 -11.65 -6.00 -3.45
N LYS A 128 -12.52 -5.50 -4.34
CA LYS A 128 -13.62 -4.60 -3.98
C LYS A 128 -14.61 -5.28 -3.03
N ARG A 129 -15.04 -6.51 -3.33
CA ARG A 129 -15.95 -7.30 -2.49
C ARG A 129 -15.35 -7.55 -1.12
N GLU A 130 -14.10 -7.98 -1.05
CA GLU A 130 -13.38 -8.21 0.19
C GLU A 130 -13.25 -6.93 1.02
N LYS A 131 -12.84 -5.82 0.40
CA LYS A 131 -12.80 -4.52 1.07
C LYS A 131 -14.18 -4.10 1.60
N ASN A 132 -15.23 -4.34 0.82
CA ASN A 132 -16.60 -4.03 1.21
C ASN A 132 -17.03 -4.86 2.42
N TYR A 133 -16.75 -6.17 2.39
CA TYR A 133 -17.01 -7.08 3.50
C TYR A 133 -16.23 -6.68 4.77
N CYS A 134 -14.93 -6.41 4.66
CA CYS A 134 -14.16 -5.91 5.80
C CYS A 134 -14.72 -4.59 6.35
N SER A 135 -15.19 -3.69 5.48
CA SER A 135 -15.79 -2.43 5.92
C SER A 135 -17.10 -2.66 6.67
N PHE A 136 -17.90 -3.63 6.22
CA PHE A 136 -19.15 -4.06 6.88
C PHE A 136 -18.87 -4.68 8.25
N VAL A 137 -17.97 -5.65 8.34
CA VAL A 137 -17.65 -6.38 9.57
C VAL A 137 -16.98 -5.47 10.61
N ASN A 138 -16.02 -4.64 10.19
CA ASN A 138 -15.24 -3.84 11.13
C ASN A 138 -16.06 -2.68 11.74
N ASN A 139 -17.05 -2.15 11.01
CA ASN A 139 -17.89 -1.07 11.53
C ASN A 139 -19.26 -1.02 10.82
N LEU A 140 -20.21 -1.80 11.33
CA LEU A 140 -21.55 -1.90 10.78
C LEU A 140 -22.29 -0.55 10.74
N TYR A 141 -22.18 0.24 11.81
CA TYR A 141 -22.85 1.54 11.90
C TYR A 141 -22.34 2.52 10.84
N GLN A 142 -21.02 2.66 10.68
CA GLN A 142 -20.44 3.54 9.65
C GLN A 142 -20.73 3.02 8.24
N TYR A 143 -20.74 1.70 8.06
CA TYR A 143 -21.11 1.08 6.79
C TYR A 143 -22.58 1.39 6.42
N ALA A 144 -23.52 1.22 7.36
CA ALA A 144 -24.93 1.53 7.17
C ALA A 144 -25.17 3.04 6.96
N LYS A 145 -24.50 3.89 7.75
CA LYS A 145 -24.57 5.34 7.65
C LYS A 145 -24.24 5.85 6.24
N ARG A 146 -23.34 5.19 5.51
CA ARG A 146 -23.00 5.54 4.13
C ARG A 146 -24.18 5.40 3.15
N PHE A 147 -25.16 4.55 3.43
CA PHE A 147 -26.36 4.39 2.58
C PHE A 147 -27.44 5.43 2.89
N PHE A 148 -27.53 5.88 4.15
CA PHE A 148 -28.54 6.82 4.61
C PHE A 148 -28.09 8.29 4.61
N THR A 149 -26.78 8.54 4.53
CA THR A 149 -26.26 9.90 4.39
C THR A 149 -26.07 10.21 2.90
N GLU A 150 -26.79 11.23 2.43
CA GLU A 150 -26.58 11.79 1.10
C GLU A 150 -25.09 12.14 0.98
N SER A 151 -24.44 11.64 -0.08
CA SER A 151 -23.04 11.96 -0.31
C SER A 151 -22.90 13.47 -0.38
N LYS A 152 -22.17 14.08 0.56
CA LYS A 152 -21.75 15.48 0.48
C LYS A 152 -20.77 15.65 -0.70
N SER A 153 -21.21 15.43 -1.93
CA SER A 153 -20.54 15.91 -3.13
C SER A 153 -21.02 17.33 -3.36
N GLY A 154 -20.43 18.27 -2.63
CA GLY A 154 -20.75 19.69 -2.77
C GLY A 154 -20.26 20.22 -4.11
N ARG A 155 -21.17 20.37 -5.08
CA ARG A 155 -21.04 21.43 -6.09
C ARG A 155 -21.63 22.68 -5.44
N ARG A 156 -20.78 23.56 -4.90
CA ARG A 156 -21.25 24.86 -4.40
C ARG A 156 -21.84 25.61 -5.59
N ALA A 157 -23.16 25.75 -5.64
CA ALA A 157 -23.80 26.67 -6.57
C ALA A 157 -23.31 28.07 -6.19
N ARG A 158 -22.61 28.73 -7.11
CA ARG A 158 -22.14 30.09 -6.96
C ARG A 158 -23.35 30.99 -7.21
N THR A 159 -24.06 31.39 -6.16
CA THR A 159 -25.04 32.47 -6.23
C THR A 159 -24.27 33.75 -6.55
N GLN A 160 -24.53 34.33 -7.72
CA GLN A 160 -24.05 35.67 -8.07
C GLN A 160 -24.90 36.70 -7.32
N SER A 161 -24.21 37.71 -6.78
CA SER A 161 -24.79 38.87 -6.12
C SER A 161 -25.01 40.00 -7.12
#